data_AF-A0A151S240-F1
#
_entry.id   AF-A0A151S240-F1
#
_cell.length_a   1.000
_cell.length_b   1.000
_cell.length_c   1.000
_cell.angle_alpha   90.00
_cell.angle_beta   90.00
_cell.angle_gamma   90.00
#
_symmetry.space_group_name_H-M   'P 1'
#
loop_
_entity.id
_entity.type
_entity.pdbx_description
1 polymer ?
#
loop_
_entity_poly.entity_id
_entity_poly.type
_entity_poly.pdbx_seq_one_letter_code
_entity_poly.pdbx_strand_id
1 'polypeptide(L)'
;MSQSPSLGPWILDSGASDHMTGNQSYFSKLFFSDSLPPVTLADGSQIKVHDIGQIHPLPHLPLHSVLFVPGCPFNLISITKLTSTLDFFVLFVNNSVLIQDRRTGQTIGAGHEFGGLYRLSSPIACC
;
A
#
# COMPACT_ATOMS: atom_id res chain seq x y z
N MET A 1 11.81 -26.92 -4.85
CA MET A 1 10.66 -26.02 -5.02
C MET A 1 10.83 -24.86 -4.06
N SER A 2 11.49 -23.78 -4.48
CA SER A 2 11.56 -22.56 -3.66
C SER A 2 10.23 -21.84 -3.78
N GLN A 3 9.42 -21.84 -2.72
CA GLN A 3 8.32 -20.90 -2.65
C GLN A 3 8.92 -19.49 -2.78
N SER A 4 8.48 -18.73 -3.78
CA SER A 4 8.63 -17.28 -3.71
C SER A 4 7.99 -16.84 -2.39
N PRO A 5 8.62 -15.96 -1.60
CA PRO A 5 7.98 -15.44 -0.40
C PRO A 5 6.65 -14.85 -0.86
N SER A 6 5.54 -15.37 -0.34
CA SER A 6 4.23 -14.83 -0.67
C SER A 6 4.23 -13.39 -0.20
N LEU A 7 4.37 -12.48 -1.17
CA LEU A 7 4.24 -11.05 -0.98
C LEU A 7 2.85 -10.83 -0.36
N GLY A 8 2.79 -10.50 0.93
CA GLY A 8 1.54 -10.31 1.66
C GLY A 8 0.61 -9.29 0.98
N PRO A 9 -0.70 -9.37 1.19
CA PRO A 9 -1.65 -8.47 0.54
C PRO A 9 -1.43 -7.01 0.97
N TRP A 10 -1.65 -6.07 0.05
CA TRP A 10 -1.74 -4.65 0.38
C TRP A 10 -3.12 -4.34 0.96
N ILE A 11 -3.16 -3.76 2.15
CA ILE A 11 -4.39 -3.37 2.83
C ILE A 11 -4.67 -1.89 2.52
N LEU A 12 -5.89 -1.58 2.07
CA LEU A 12 -6.32 -0.20 1.93
C LEU A 12 -6.80 0.31 3.29
N ASP A 13 -6.12 1.32 3.81
CA ASP A 13 -6.33 1.80 5.17
C ASP A 13 -6.55 3.31 5.20
N SER A 14 -7.69 3.73 5.74
CA SER A 14 -8.01 5.15 5.97
C SER A 14 -7.43 5.68 7.28
N GLY A 15 -7.08 4.79 8.22
CA GLY A 15 -6.39 5.12 9.47
C GLY A 15 -4.89 5.33 9.29
N ALA A 16 -4.31 4.89 8.17
CA ALA A 16 -2.90 5.09 7.85
C ALA A 16 -2.66 6.47 7.21
N SER A 17 -1.79 7.28 7.82
CA SER A 17 -1.35 8.56 7.25
C SER A 17 -0.39 8.40 6.07
N ASP A 18 0.35 7.29 6.04
CA ASP A 18 1.39 7.01 5.06
C ASP A 18 1.26 5.60 4.49
N HIS A 19 1.74 5.41 3.26
CA HIS A 19 1.98 4.07 2.74
C HIS A 19 3.16 3.47 3.50
N MET A 20 3.08 2.21 3.91
CA MET A 20 4.20 1.55 4.60
C MET A 20 4.26 0.05 4.36
N THR A 21 5.45 -0.53 4.47
CA THR A 21 5.66 -1.97 4.45
C THR A 21 6.95 -2.34 5.18
N GLY A 22 6.99 -3.53 5.78
CA GLY A 22 8.22 -4.13 6.29
C GLY A 22 8.96 -5.00 5.28
N ASN A 23 8.47 -5.10 4.04
CA ASN A 23 9.06 -5.95 3.02
C ASN A 23 9.81 -5.13 1.97
N GLN A 24 11.14 -5.18 2.06
CA GLN A 24 12.04 -4.44 1.17
C GLN A 24 11.93 -4.87 -0.30
N SER A 25 11.50 -6.10 -0.58
CA SER A 25 11.46 -6.63 -1.96
C SER A 25 10.39 -5.98 -2.85
N TYR A 26 9.44 -5.23 -2.28
CA TYR A 26 8.47 -4.46 -3.07
C TYR A 26 9.04 -3.18 -3.70
N PHE A 27 10.13 -2.65 -3.15
CA PHE A 27 10.65 -1.35 -3.56
C PHE A 27 11.39 -1.48 -4.89
N SER A 28 10.90 -0.77 -5.90
CA SER A 28 11.65 -0.59 -7.15
C SER A 28 12.77 0.44 -6.99
N LYS A 29 12.61 1.37 -6.05
CA LYS A 29 13.62 2.34 -5.62
C LYS A 29 13.49 2.57 -4.12
N LEU A 30 14.62 2.60 -3.44
CA LEU A 30 14.71 2.86 -2.01
C LEU A 30 15.77 3.95 -1.79
N PHE A 31 15.44 4.91 -0.93
CA PHE A 31 16.30 6.03 -0.60
C PHE A 31 16.47 6.09 0.91
N PHE A 32 17.72 6.02 1.32
CA PHE A 32 18.09 6.19 2.71
C PHE A 32 17.90 7.64 3.15
N SER A 33 17.36 7.81 4.36
CA SER A 33 17.15 9.13 4.96
C SER A 33 17.20 9.05 6.48
N ASP A 34 18.27 9.61 7.06
CA ASP A 34 18.50 9.65 8.51
C ASP A 34 17.51 10.54 9.28
N SER A 35 16.74 11.38 8.59
CA SER A 35 15.89 12.42 9.18
C SER A 35 14.39 12.11 9.08
N LEU A 36 14.00 10.88 8.73
CA LEU A 36 12.59 10.51 8.69
C LEU A 36 12.00 10.48 10.11
N PRO A 37 10.83 11.12 10.34
CA PRO A 37 10.15 11.02 11.62
C PRO A 37 9.70 9.57 11.86
N PRO A 38 9.60 9.16 13.14
CA PRO A 38 9.02 7.86 13.47
C PRO A 38 7.52 7.82 13.12
N VAL A 39 7.01 6.61 12.92
CA VAL A 39 5.57 6.35 12.76
C VAL A 39 4.98 6.07 14.13
N THR A 40 3.85 6.70 14.44
CA THR A 40 3.05 6.38 15.63
C THR A 40 2.01 5.31 15.28
N LEU A 41 1.99 4.21 16.04
CA LEU A 41 1.04 3.12 15.88
C LEU A 41 -0.26 3.39 16.65
N ALA A 42 -1.29 2.59 16.37
CA ALA A 42 -2.61 2.74 17.00
C ALA A 42 -2.58 2.54 18.53
N ASP A 43 -1.60 1.82 19.06
CA ASP A 43 -1.38 1.65 20.51
C ASP A 43 -0.59 2.81 21.14
N GLY A 44 -0.23 3.84 20.35
CA GLY A 44 0.56 5.00 20.77
C GLY A 44 2.07 4.75 20.81
N SER A 45 2.53 3.53 20.55
CA SER A 45 3.96 3.26 20.42
C SER A 45 4.52 3.87 19.14
N GLN A 46 5.83 4.09 19.11
CA GLN A 46 6.52 4.67 17.96
C GLN A 46 7.54 3.70 17.39
N ILE A 47 7.58 3.60 16.06
CA ILE A 47 8.52 2.76 15.32
C ILE A 47 9.38 3.61 14.39
N LYS A 48 10.68 3.31 14.34
CA LYS A 48 11.63 4.00 13.46
C LYS A 48 11.39 3.59 12.01
N VAL A 49 11.28 4.58 11.13
CA VAL A 49 11.34 4.37 9.68
C VAL A 49 12.80 4.26 9.27
N HIS A 50 13.12 3.25 8.46
CA HIS A 50 14.50 3.04 7.99
C HIS A 50 14.77 3.79 6.69
N ASP A 51 13.88 3.66 5.72
CA ASP A 51 14.02 4.26 4.39
C ASP A 51 12.68 4.73 3.85
N ILE A 52 12.73 5.47 2.73
CA ILE A 52 11.57 5.86 1.95
C ILE A 52 11.76 5.49 0.49
N GLY A 53 10.70 5.12 -0.21
CA GLY A 53 10.86 4.64 -1.58
C GLY A 53 9.62 4.65 -2.45
N GLN A 54 9.73 3.96 -3.58
CA GLN A 54 8.70 3.82 -4.59
C GLN A 54 8.34 2.36 -4.78
N ILE A 55 7.03 2.07 -4.86
CA ILE A 55 6.47 0.73 -5.05
C ILE A 55 5.36 0.79 -6.10
N HIS A 56 5.20 -0.27 -6.87
CA HIS A 56 4.08 -0.44 -7.80
C HIS A 56 3.30 -1.71 -7.45
N PRO A 57 2.30 -1.65 -6.55
CA PRO A 57 1.49 -2.82 -6.20
C PRO A 57 0.71 -3.36 -7.41
N LEU A 58 0.37 -2.47 -8.35
CA LEU A 58 -0.23 -2.77 -9.66
C LEU A 58 0.46 -1.93 -10.73
N PRO A 59 0.41 -2.33 -12.02
CA PRO A 59 1.04 -1.59 -13.11
C PRO A 59 0.63 -0.11 -13.21
N HIS A 60 -0.62 0.20 -12.87
CA HIS A 60 -1.19 1.56 -12.95
C HIS A 60 -1.37 2.21 -11.57
N LEU A 61 -0.72 1.70 -10.53
CA LEU A 61 -0.79 2.21 -9.16
C LEU A 61 0.62 2.51 -8.63
N PRO A 62 1.27 3.60 -9.08
CA PRO A 62 2.55 4.01 -8.52
C PRO A 62 2.35 4.61 -7.13
N LEU A 63 2.95 4.00 -6.10
CA LEU A 63 3.01 4.57 -4.76
C LEU A 63 4.37 5.24 -4.57
N HIS A 64 4.32 6.54 -4.27
CA HIS A 64 5.50 7.34 -3.93
C HIS A 64 5.58 7.53 -2.42
N SER A 65 6.78 7.83 -1.93
CA SER A 65 7.01 8.14 -0.51
C SER A 65 6.50 7.04 0.43
N VAL A 66 6.73 5.78 0.05
CA VAL A 66 6.37 4.62 0.87
C VAL A 66 7.44 4.43 1.95
N LEU A 67 7.01 4.33 3.21
CA LEU A 67 7.90 4.14 4.35
C LEU A 67 8.30 2.67 4.46
N PHE A 68 9.60 2.41 4.51
CA PHE A 68 10.14 1.10 4.86
C PHE A 68 10.33 1.00 6.36
N VAL A 69 9.59 0.08 6.98
CA VAL A 69 9.58 -0.12 8.43
C VAL A 69 9.91 -1.59 8.71
N PRO A 70 11.21 -1.93 8.90
CA PRO A 70 11.64 -3.31 9.11
C PRO A 70 10.84 -4.02 10.20
N GLY A 71 10.37 -5.23 9.91
CA GLY A 71 9.56 -6.03 10.85
C GLY A 71 8.08 -5.64 10.93
N CYS A 72 7.63 -4.60 10.22
CA CYS A 72 6.19 -4.31 10.10
C CYS A 72 5.50 -5.48 9.38
N PRO A 73 4.50 -6.13 10.01
CA PRO A 73 3.87 -7.33 9.44
C PRO A 73 2.84 -7.01 8.35
N PHE A 74 2.53 -5.73 8.12
CA PHE A 74 1.49 -5.28 7.20
C PHE A 74 2.06 -4.43 6.07
N ASN A 75 1.38 -4.50 4.92
CA ASN A 75 1.61 -3.62 3.78
C ASN A 75 0.39 -2.70 3.69
N LEU A 76 0.54 -1.42 4.02
CA LEU A 76 -0.57 -0.47 4.10
C LEU A 76 -0.51 0.52 2.94
N ILE A 77 -1.65 0.72 2.29
CA ILE A 77 -1.89 1.81 1.36
C ILE A 77 -2.78 2.83 2.07
N SER A 78 -2.23 4.00 2.39
CA SER A 78 -3.02 5.15 2.84
C SER A 78 -4.05 5.55 1.79
N ILE A 79 -5.34 5.45 2.14
CA ILE A 79 -6.45 5.89 1.28
C ILE A 79 -6.37 7.39 1.06
N THR A 80 -6.08 8.16 2.11
CA THR A 80 -5.96 9.61 2.02
C THR A 80 -4.98 10.00 0.92
N LYS A 81 -3.79 9.38 0.87
CA LYS A 81 -2.81 9.63 -0.18
C LYS A 81 -3.27 9.20 -1.58
N LEU A 82 -4.00 8.10 -1.71
CA LEU A 82 -4.59 7.73 -3.01
C LEU A 82 -5.56 8.81 -3.50
N THR A 83 -6.43 9.29 -2.61
CA THR A 83 -7.49 10.24 -2.97
C THR A 83 -7.00 11.68 -3.12
N SER A 84 -6.02 12.11 -2.31
CA SER A 84 -5.56 13.50 -2.30
C SER A 84 -4.37 13.75 -3.21
N THR A 85 -3.47 12.77 -3.34
CA THR A 85 -2.19 12.95 -4.03
C THR A 85 -2.23 12.40 -5.45
N LEU A 86 -2.88 11.25 -5.66
CA LEU A 86 -2.99 10.61 -6.98
C LEU A 86 -4.31 10.91 -7.69
N ASP A 87 -5.24 11.61 -7.03
CA ASP A 87 -6.59 11.94 -7.53
C ASP A 87 -7.37 10.69 -7.98
N PHE A 88 -7.28 9.61 -7.21
CA PHE A 88 -8.06 8.39 -7.44
C PHE A 88 -9.34 8.37 -6.60
N PHE A 89 -10.39 7.77 -7.13
CA PHE A 89 -11.53 7.35 -6.33
C PHE A 89 -11.27 5.99 -5.72
N VAL A 90 -11.58 5.85 -4.43
CA VAL A 90 -11.64 4.58 -3.73
C VAL A 90 -13.10 4.31 -3.38
N LEU A 91 -13.69 3.33 -4.03
CA LEU A 91 -15.10 2.99 -3.86
C LEU A 91 -15.23 1.66 -3.14
N PHE A 92 -15.89 1.68 -1.98
CA PHE A 92 -16.28 0.48 -1.25
C PHE A 92 -17.68 0.05 -1.69
N VAL A 93 -17.81 -1.18 -2.19
CA VAL A 93 -19.08 -1.76 -2.63
C VAL A 93 -19.17 -3.17 -2.09
N ASN A 94 -20.08 -3.40 -1.15
CA ASN A 94 -20.22 -4.68 -0.44
C ASN A 94 -18.84 -5.16 0.10
N ASN A 95 -18.52 -6.45 -0.07
CA ASN A 95 -17.23 -7.07 0.28
C ASN A 95 -16.12 -6.79 -0.75
N SER A 96 -16.19 -5.67 -1.47
CA SER A 96 -15.19 -5.32 -2.50
C SER A 96 -14.82 -3.85 -2.43
N VAL A 97 -13.63 -3.55 -2.96
CA VAL A 97 -13.12 -2.20 -3.12
C VAL A 97 -12.59 -2.02 -4.52
N LEU A 98 -12.84 -0.85 -5.11
CA LEU A 98 -12.35 -0.46 -6.41
C LEU A 98 -11.51 0.80 -6.28
N ILE A 99 -10.38 0.83 -7.00
CA ILE A 99 -9.57 2.03 -7.20
C ILE A 99 -9.77 2.47 -8.64
N GLN A 100 -10.29 3.66 -8.84
CA GLN A 100 -10.60 4.22 -10.15
C GLN A 100 -9.80 5.51 -10.36
N ASP A 101 -9.16 5.63 -11.51
CA ASP A 101 -8.57 6.89 -11.95
C ASP A 101 -9.72 7.87 -12.26
N ARG A 102 -9.78 8.97 -11.51
CA ARG A 102 -10.84 9.97 -11.64
C ARG A 102 -10.81 10.68 -12.99
N ARG A 103 -9.62 10.86 -13.57
CA ARG A 103 -9.44 11.60 -14.83
C ARG A 103 -9.94 10.78 -16.02
N THR A 104 -9.70 9.47 -16.01
CA THR A 104 -10.04 8.58 -17.13
C THR A 104 -11.33 7.80 -16.91
N GLY A 105 -11.80 7.68 -15.66
CA GLY A 105 -12.89 6.80 -15.27
C GLY A 105 -12.51 5.32 -15.27
N GLN A 106 -11.24 4.97 -15.52
CA GLN A 106 -10.78 3.59 -15.59
C GLN A 106 -10.57 3.00 -14.20
N THR A 107 -11.11 1.81 -13.95
CA THR A 107 -10.75 1.01 -12.76
C THR A 107 -9.32 0.49 -12.93
N ILE A 108 -8.40 0.98 -12.10
CA ILE A 108 -6.97 0.62 -12.14
C ILE A 108 -6.59 -0.45 -11.13
N GLY A 109 -7.47 -0.72 -10.16
CA GLY A 109 -7.27 -1.73 -9.14
C GLY A 109 -8.58 -2.18 -8.54
N ALA A 110 -8.59 -3.41 -8.04
CA ALA A 110 -9.70 -4.00 -7.32
C ALA A 110 -9.19 -4.78 -6.12
N GLY A 111 -10.04 -4.94 -5.13
CA GLY A 111 -9.75 -5.70 -3.92
C GLY A 111 -11.01 -6.30 -3.32
N HIS A 112 -10.82 -7.14 -2.32
CA HIS A 112 -11.90 -7.81 -1.61
C HIS A 112 -11.72 -7.62 -0.10
N GLU A 113 -12.84 -7.63 0.60
CA GLU A 113 -12.86 -7.69 2.06
C GLU A 113 -12.51 -9.11 2.50
N PHE A 114 -11.61 -9.21 3.48
CA PHE A 114 -11.29 -10.45 4.15
C PHE A 114 -10.94 -10.17 5.61
N GLY A 115 -11.79 -10.64 6.53
CA GLY A 115 -11.57 -10.53 7.97
C GLY A 115 -11.66 -9.09 8.47
N GLY A 116 -12.59 -8.30 7.92
CA GLY A 116 -12.80 -6.89 8.22
C GLY A 116 -11.84 -5.93 7.53
N LEU A 117 -10.94 -6.41 6.66
CA LEU A 117 -9.91 -5.62 5.98
C LEU A 117 -10.05 -5.71 4.47
N TYR A 118 -9.96 -4.57 3.79
CA TYR A 118 -9.98 -4.51 2.33
C TYR A 118 -8.57 -4.70 1.78
N ARG A 119 -8.39 -5.78 1.01
CA ARG A 119 -7.10 -6.22 0.47
C ARG A 119 -7.08 -6.05 -1.03
N LEU A 120 -6.05 -5.39 -1.55
CA LEU A 120 -5.81 -5.24 -2.97
C LEU A 120 -5.54 -6.63 -3.59
N SER A 121 -6.28 -6.96 -4.64
CA SER A 121 -6.04 -8.17 -5.41
C SER A 121 -4.75 -8.01 -6.22
N SER A 122 -3.95 -9.08 -6.30
CA SER A 122 -2.79 -9.11 -7.19
C SER A 122 -3.23 -8.87 -8.64
N PRO A 123 -2.37 -8.30 -9.51
CA PRO A 123 -2.67 -8.24 -10.92
C PRO A 123 -2.96 -9.66 -11.38
N ILE A 124 -4.12 -9.88 -12.00
CA ILE A 124 -4.38 -11.14 -12.69
C ILE A 124 -3.31 -11.20 -13.77
N ALA A 125 -2.35 -12.13 -13.64
CA ALA A 125 -1.53 -12.50 -14.77
C ALA A 125 -2.52 -13.05 -15.81
N CYS A 126 -2.84 -12.25 -16.84
CA CYS A 126 -3.52 -12.79 -18.00
C CYS A 126 -2.69 -13.99 -18.48
N CYS A 127 -3.33 -15.14 -18.52
CA CYS A 127 -2.80 -16.36 -19.11
C CYS A 127 -2.56 -16.14 -20.61
#